data_AF-A0A523IGK2-F1
#
_entry.id   AF-A0A523IGK2-F1
#
_cell.length_a   1.000
_cell.length_b   1.000
_cell.length_c   1.000
_cell.angle_alpha   90.00
_cell.angle_beta   90.00
_cell.angle_gamma   90.00
#
_symmetry.space_group_name_H-M   'P 1'
#
loop_
_entity.id
_entity.type
_entity.pdbx_description
1 polymer ?
#
loop_
_entity_poly.entity_id
_entity_poly.type
_entity_poly.pdbx_seq_one_letter_code
_entity_poly.pdbx_strand_id
1 'polypeptide(L)' 'FVGPTICYAFMQAVGMVNDHMVSCFRYNEV' A
#
# COMPACT_ATOMS: atom_id res chain seq x y z
N PHE A 1 12.85 -8.61 12.70
CA PHE A 1 11.55 -7.93 12.52
C PHE A 1 11.44 -7.34 11.10
N VAL A 2 11.62 -8.18 10.08
CA VAL A 2 11.44 -7.84 8.65
C VAL A 2 10.79 -9.04 7.95
N GLY A 3 9.77 -9.58 8.60
CA GLY A 3 8.98 -10.65 8.02
C GLY A 3 8.12 -10.13 6.87
N PRO A 4 7.58 -11.02 6.01
CA PRO A 4 6.84 -10.63 4.81
C PRO A 4 5.67 -9.68 5.09
N THR A 5 4.97 -9.86 6.22
CA THR A 5 3.88 -8.96 6.64
C THR A 5 4.36 -7.52 6.86
N ILE A 6 5.52 -7.35 7.50
CA ILE A 6 6.10 -6.02 7.75
C ILE A 6 6.54 -5.39 6.43
N CYS A 7 7.20 -6.16 5.56
CA CYS A 7 7.63 -5.68 4.25
C CYS A 7 6.42 -5.28 3.39
N TYR A 8 5.34 -6.05 3.41
CA TYR A 8 4.12 -5.73 2.66
C TYR A 8 3.43 -4.44 3.15
N ALA A 9 3.27 -4.30 4.47
CA ALA A 9 2.73 -3.07 5.05
C ALA A 9 3.59 -1.84 4.73
N PHE A 10 4.92 -2.00 4.73
CA PHE A 10 5.83 -0.94 4.31
C PHE A 10 5.61 -0.57 2.83
N MET A 11 5.50 -1.56 1.93
CA MET A 11 5.24 -1.33 0.51
C MET A 11 3.92 -0.58 0.25
N GLN A 12 2.86 -0.88 1.00
CA GLN A 12 1.62 -0.11 0.95
C GLN A 12 1.83 1.35 1.42
N ALA A 13 2.54 1.55 2.54
CA ALA A 13 2.71 2.87 3.14
C ALA A 13 3.55 3.84 2.31
N VAL A 14 4.56 3.34 1.57
CA VAL A 14 5.42 4.18 0.72
C VAL A 14 4.97 4.26 -0.74
N GLY A 15 3.82 3.69 -1.09
CA GLY A 15 3.27 3.74 -2.44
C GLY A 15 3.95 2.81 -3.45
N MET A 16 4.70 1.80 -2.98
CA MET A 16 5.16 0.71 -3.87
C MET A 16 4.00 -0.22 -4.28
N VAL A 17 2.95 -0.30 -3.46
CA VAL A 17 1.71 -1.02 -3.75
C VAL A 17 0.52 -0.08 -3.51
N ASN A 18 -0.36 0.05 -4.50
CA ASN A 18 -1.59 0.81 -4.39
C ASN A 18 -2.75 -0.12 -3.97
N ASP A 19 -2.89 -0.31 -2.66
CA ASP A 19 -3.97 -1.09 -2.05
C ASP A 19 -5.12 -0.21 -1.54
N HIS A 20 -5.28 0.99 -2.10
CA HIS A 20 -6.48 1.78 -1.81
C HIS A 20 -7.73 1.03 -2.29
N MET A 21 -8.83 1.17 -1.56
CA MET A 21 -10.14 0.68 -2.02
C MET A 21 -10.50 1.37 -3.35
N VAL A 22 -11.14 0.65 -4.28
CA VAL A 22 -11.55 1.20 -5.58
C VAL A 22 -12.50 2.40 -5.48
N SER A 23 -13.22 2.53 -4.36
CA SER A 23 -14.08 3.67 -4.05
C SER A 23 -13.35 4.83 -3.36
N CYS A 24 -12.06 4.69 -3.07
CA CYS A 24 -11.26 5.74 -2.48
C CYS A 24 -11.08 6.87 -3.49
N PHE A 25 -11.31 8.12 -3.08
CA PHE A 25 -11.12 9.29 -3.94
C PHE A 25 -9.68 9.43 -4.45
N ARG A 26 -8.71 8.76 -3.80
CA ARG A 26 -7.28 8.76 -4.15
C ARG A 26 -6.81 7.52 -4.90
N TYR A 27 -7.71 6.60 -5.28
CA TYR A 27 -7.33 5.32 -5.90
C TYR A 27 -6.44 5.50 -7.15
N ASN A 28 -6.61 6.58 -7.90
CA ASN A 28 -5.87 6.86 -9.13
C ASN A 28 -4.64 7.78 -8.93
N GLU A 29 -4.23 8.06 -7.69
CA GLU A 29 -3.16 9.03 -7.40
C GLU A 29 -1.76 8.42 -7.22
N VAL A 30 -1.63 7.08 -7.25
CA VAL A 30 -0.38 6.33 -7.02
C VAL A 30 -0.07 5.41 -8.19
#